data_AF-A0A560K5Y6-F1
#
_entry.id   AF-A0A560K5Y6-F1
#
_cell.length_a   1.000
_cell.length_b   1.000
_cell.length_c   1.000
_cell.angle_alpha   90.00
_cell.angle_beta   90.00
_cell.angle_gamma   90.00
#
_symmetry.space_group_name_H-M   'P 1'
#
loop_
_entity.id
_entity.type
_entity.pdbx_description
1 polymer ?
#
loop_
_entity_poly.entity_id
_entity_poly.type
_entity_poly.pdbx_seq_one_letter_code
_entity_poly.pdbx_strand_id
1 'polypeptide(L)'
;MSRHWVDITAVGFFIIEWLVYALTLEHSAYGRDSLSARMNRYREVWVRRLLDRETRMVDMQIMASLQNGTAFFASTSLFALGGALALLHATNDAITILSKLPIDLSTSPAMWELKCVGLVLICVYAFFKFAWAYRLFNYVAILFGGMPPASQAGTPAAEAHVIRTSRLFESAGRHFNRGQRAFFFALGYLGWFVSPWVLFVTTAAVVVVTWRRQFASSAWAAMAPEWVADGEEMKRGQ
;
A
#
# COMPACT_ATOMS: atom_id res chain seq x y z
N MET A 1 7.92 -26.97 -25.40
CA MET A 1 7.60 -27.35 -24.00
C MET A 1 8.44 -26.57 -22.97
N SER A 2 9.75 -26.35 -23.14
CA SER A 2 10.59 -25.65 -22.15
C SER A 2 10.20 -24.19 -21.84
N ARG A 3 9.76 -23.41 -22.84
CA ARG A 3 9.44 -21.97 -22.67
C ARG A 3 8.30 -21.73 -21.67
N HIS A 4 7.22 -22.52 -21.73
CA HIS A 4 6.06 -22.39 -20.83
C HIS A 4 6.39 -22.67 -19.36
N TRP A 5 7.34 -23.56 -19.07
CA TRP A 5 7.76 -23.83 -17.70
C TRP A 5 8.44 -22.62 -17.06
N VAL A 6 9.16 -21.81 -17.85
CA VAL A 6 9.79 -20.57 -17.36
C VAL A 6 8.73 -19.52 -17.05
N ASP A 7 7.71 -19.35 -17.90
CA ASP A 7 6.57 -18.48 -17.61
C ASP A 7 5.85 -18.89 -16.31
N ILE A 8 5.54 -20.18 -16.15
CA ILE A 8 4.89 -20.71 -14.94
C ILE A 8 5.73 -20.45 -13.70
N THR A 9 7.05 -20.70 -13.79
CA THR A 9 7.97 -20.49 -12.65
C THR A 9 8.09 -19.01 -12.31
N ALA A 10 8.15 -18.12 -13.31
CA ALA A 10 8.25 -16.68 -13.11
C ALA A 10 6.98 -16.11 -12.47
N VAL A 11 5.79 -16.54 -12.92
CA VAL A 11 4.51 -16.16 -12.32
C VAL A 11 4.38 -16.74 -10.91
N GLY A 12 4.81 -17.99 -10.71
CA GLY A 12 4.86 -18.62 -9.38
C GLY A 12 5.74 -17.83 -8.41
N PHE A 13 6.94 -17.44 -8.84
CA PHE A 13 7.84 -16.58 -8.08
C PHE A 13 7.20 -15.22 -7.76
N PHE A 14 6.58 -14.57 -8.74
CA PHE A 14 5.86 -13.31 -8.54
C PHE A 14 4.77 -13.42 -7.46
N ILE A 15 3.95 -14.46 -7.52
CA ILE A 15 2.88 -14.70 -6.56
C ILE A 15 3.46 -15.01 -5.17
N ILE A 16 4.47 -15.87 -5.09
CA ILE A 16 5.12 -16.24 -3.83
C ILE A 16 5.75 -15.00 -3.18
N GLU A 17 6.52 -14.20 -3.91
CA GLU A 17 7.14 -12.98 -3.41
C GLU A 17 6.11 -11.96 -2.93
N TRP A 18 5.00 -11.78 -3.66
CA TRP A 18 3.90 -10.93 -3.20
C TRP A 18 3.34 -11.45 -1.87
N LEU A 19 3.01 -12.74 -1.79
CA LEU A 19 2.41 -13.34 -0.60
C LEU A 19 3.36 -13.30 0.59
N VAL A 20 4.61 -13.69 0.41
CA VAL A 20 5.65 -13.66 1.45
C VAL A 20 5.85 -12.24 1.96
N TYR A 21 5.98 -11.25 1.07
CA TYR A 21 6.11 -9.87 1.47
C TYR A 21 4.87 -9.37 2.25
N ALA A 22 3.67 -9.68 1.77
CA ALA A 22 2.42 -9.30 2.42
C ALA A 22 2.26 -9.95 3.81
N LEU A 23 2.52 -11.25 3.92
CA LEU A 23 2.43 -11.99 5.18
C LEU A 23 3.49 -11.52 6.17
N THR A 24 4.71 -11.28 5.70
CA THR A 24 5.81 -10.80 6.56
C THR A 24 5.48 -9.43 7.13
N LEU A 25 4.97 -8.48 6.34
CA LEU A 25 4.57 -7.18 6.86
C LEU A 25 3.39 -7.22 7.81
N GLU A 26 2.42 -8.11 7.58
CA GLU A 26 1.14 -8.08 8.31
C GLU A 26 1.12 -8.99 9.55
N HIS A 27 1.89 -10.09 9.56
CA HIS A 27 1.79 -11.12 10.62
C HIS A 27 3.11 -11.38 11.36
N SER A 28 4.26 -10.91 10.88
CA SER A 28 5.52 -11.14 11.57
C SER A 28 5.82 -10.09 12.64
N ALA A 29 6.62 -10.49 13.65
CA ALA A 29 7.16 -9.55 14.64
C ALA A 29 8.02 -8.46 13.96
N TYR A 30 8.68 -8.79 12.85
CA TYR A 30 9.47 -7.85 12.06
C TYR A 30 8.59 -6.75 11.42
N GLY A 31 7.40 -7.11 10.94
CA GLY A 31 6.41 -6.17 10.38
C GLY A 31 5.94 -5.10 11.38
N ARG A 32 5.99 -5.39 12.69
CA ARG A 32 5.63 -4.45 13.77
C ARG A 32 6.59 -3.27 13.90
N ASP A 33 7.81 -3.38 13.36
CA ASP A 33 8.77 -2.28 13.30
C ASP A 33 8.85 -1.62 11.92
N SER A 34 7.93 -1.95 11.00
CA SER A 34 7.89 -1.28 9.70
C SER A 34 7.54 0.21 9.83
N LEU A 35 7.94 1.03 8.86
CA LEU A 35 7.59 2.45 8.79
C LEU A 35 6.08 2.68 8.95
N SER A 36 5.26 1.82 8.32
CA SER A 36 3.81 1.88 8.43
C SER A 36 3.31 1.61 9.85
N ALA A 37 3.92 0.66 10.56
CA ALA A 37 3.59 0.34 11.95
C ALA A 37 4.03 1.47 12.90
N ARG A 38 5.21 2.07 12.69
CA ARG A 38 5.65 3.27 13.42
C ARG A 38 4.67 4.42 13.25
N MET A 39 4.22 4.67 12.01
CA MET A 39 3.22 5.71 11.71
C MET A 39 1.88 5.48 12.42
N ASN A 40 1.50 4.23 12.70
CA ASN A 40 0.26 3.94 13.44
C ASN A 40 0.29 4.51 14.87
N ARG A 41 1.46 4.56 15.52
CA ARG A 41 1.60 5.21 16.83
C ARG A 41 1.34 6.71 16.75
N TYR A 42 1.87 7.37 15.72
CA TYR A 42 1.64 8.80 15.52
C TYR A 42 0.18 9.11 15.14
N ARG A 43 -0.52 8.20 14.45
CA ARG A 43 -1.97 8.31 14.24
C ARG A 43 -2.73 8.26 15.56
N GLU A 44 -2.38 7.34 16.47
CA GLU A 44 -2.98 7.28 17.79
C GLU A 44 -2.68 8.54 18.61
N VAL A 45 -1.44 9.02 18.60
CA VAL A 45 -1.06 10.29 19.26
C VAL A 45 -1.89 11.45 18.69
N TRP A 46 -2.09 11.50 17.37
CA TRP A 46 -2.94 12.51 16.75
C TRP A 46 -4.39 12.42 17.23
N VAL A 47 -4.98 11.23 17.25
CA VAL A 47 -6.36 11.02 17.74
C VAL A 47 -6.49 11.38 19.22
N ARG A 48 -5.49 11.08 20.05
CA ARG A 48 -5.45 11.49 21.47
C ARG A 48 -5.41 13.01 21.58
N ARG A 49 -4.51 13.68 20.87
CA ARG A 49 -4.43 15.16 20.86
C ARG A 49 -5.69 15.82 20.30
N LEU A 50 -6.40 15.17 19.39
CA LEU A 50 -7.66 15.67 18.84
C LEU A 50 -8.76 15.74 19.91
N LEU A 51 -8.77 14.81 20.87
CA LEU A 51 -9.73 14.79 21.96
C LEU A 51 -9.64 16.06 22.82
N ASP A 52 -8.41 16.52 23.12
CA ASP A 52 -8.14 17.69 23.95
C ASP A 52 -8.40 19.03 23.24
N ARG A 53 -8.63 19.02 21.91
CA ARG A 53 -8.86 20.24 21.13
C ARG A 53 -10.35 20.61 21.11
N GLU A 54 -10.63 21.88 21.39
CA GLU A 54 -11.96 22.47 21.19
C GLU A 54 -12.23 22.75 19.69
N THR A 55 -11.24 23.28 18.98
CA THR A 55 -11.34 23.57 17.54
C THR A 55 -10.65 22.50 16.71
N ARG A 56 -11.43 21.81 15.87
CA ARG A 56 -10.98 20.61 15.11
C ARG A 56 -10.99 20.81 13.60
N MET A 57 -11.17 22.05 13.15
CA MET A 57 -11.28 22.40 11.72
C MET A 57 -10.02 21.97 10.93
N VAL A 58 -8.83 22.23 11.49
CA VAL A 58 -7.56 21.86 10.86
C VAL A 58 -7.44 20.35 10.71
N ASP A 59 -7.83 19.58 11.73
CA ASP A 59 -7.79 18.12 11.69
C ASP A 59 -8.73 17.55 10.63
N MET A 60 -9.92 18.14 10.47
CA MET A 60 -10.87 17.77 9.42
C MET A 60 -10.34 18.08 8.02
N GLN A 61 -9.60 19.18 7.83
CA GLN A 61 -8.95 19.49 6.56
C GLN A 61 -7.84 18.49 6.22
N ILE A 62 -7.00 18.10 7.19
CA ILE A 62 -5.99 17.05 7.00
C ILE A 62 -6.67 15.73 6.63
N MET A 63 -7.77 15.37 7.31
CA MET A 63 -8.54 14.17 6.98
C MET A 63 -9.14 14.22 5.59
N ALA A 64 -9.64 15.37 5.13
CA ALA A 64 -10.13 15.54 3.77
C ALA A 64 -9.02 15.34 2.74
N SER A 65 -7.82 15.86 3.00
CA SER A 65 -6.64 15.63 2.15
C SER A 65 -6.27 14.14 2.03
N LEU A 66 -6.29 13.40 3.14
CA LEU A 66 -6.04 11.95 3.14
C LEU A 66 -7.11 11.16 2.36
N GLN A 67 -8.39 11.55 2.50
CA GLN A 67 -9.49 10.98 1.73
C GLN A 67 -9.32 11.25 0.24
N ASN A 68 -9.02 12.49 -0.15
CA ASN A 68 -8.78 12.88 -1.54
C ASN A 68 -7.59 12.12 -2.15
N GLY A 69 -6.49 11.97 -1.41
CA GLY A 69 -5.35 11.16 -1.85
C GLY A 69 -5.74 9.69 -2.09
N THR A 70 -6.64 9.14 -1.28
CA THR A 70 -7.14 7.77 -1.46
C THR A 70 -8.09 7.65 -2.66
N ALA A 71 -8.97 8.63 -2.85
CA ALA A 71 -9.84 8.70 -4.02
C ALA A 71 -9.02 8.82 -5.32
N PHE A 72 -7.95 9.63 -5.32
CA PHE A 72 -7.04 9.76 -6.45
C PHE A 72 -6.47 8.40 -6.86
N PHE A 73 -5.89 7.64 -5.93
CA PHE A 73 -5.34 6.32 -6.23
C PHE A 73 -6.40 5.29 -6.67
N ALA A 74 -7.62 5.36 -6.10
CA ALA A 74 -8.74 4.54 -6.57
C ALA A 74 -9.08 4.85 -8.04
N SER A 75 -9.18 6.13 -8.41
CA SER A 75 -9.41 6.54 -9.81
C SER A 75 -8.25 6.13 -10.73
N THR A 76 -6.99 6.28 -10.29
CA THR A 76 -5.82 5.82 -11.06
C THR A 76 -5.89 4.31 -11.33
N SER A 77 -6.37 3.51 -10.36
CA SER A 77 -6.51 2.07 -10.58
C SER A 77 -7.59 1.72 -11.62
N LEU A 78 -8.66 2.51 -11.73
CA LEU A 78 -9.66 2.36 -12.79
C LEU A 78 -9.10 2.75 -14.17
N PHE A 79 -8.28 3.82 -14.25
CA PHE A 79 -7.58 4.16 -15.49
C PHE A 79 -6.62 3.04 -15.93
N ALA A 80 -5.83 2.51 -14.98
CA ALA A 80 -4.94 1.39 -15.25
C ALA A 80 -5.70 0.12 -15.67
N LEU A 81 -6.85 -0.15 -15.04
CA LEU A 81 -7.77 -1.23 -15.43
C LEU A 81 -8.28 -1.04 -16.87
N GLY A 82 -8.73 0.17 -17.23
CA GLY A 82 -9.16 0.50 -18.58
C GLY A 82 -8.05 0.30 -19.60
N GLY A 83 -6.82 0.72 -19.29
CA GLY A 83 -5.65 0.48 -20.13
C GLY A 83 -5.34 -1.01 -20.32
N ALA A 84 -5.41 -1.81 -19.26
CA ALA A 84 -5.19 -3.25 -19.33
C ALA A 84 -6.27 -3.97 -20.16
N LEU A 85 -7.55 -3.55 -20.04
CA LEU A 85 -8.64 -4.07 -20.87
C LEU A 85 -8.51 -3.65 -22.33
N ALA A 86 -8.03 -2.43 -22.61
CA ALA A 86 -7.75 -1.98 -23.97
C ALA A 86 -6.62 -2.81 -24.61
N LEU A 87 -5.56 -3.12 -23.86
CA LEU A 87 -4.47 -4.02 -24.32
C LEU A 87 -4.96 -5.45 -24.58
N LEU A 88 -5.93 -5.93 -23.81
CA LEU A 88 -6.58 -7.23 -24.02
C LEU A 88 -7.39 -7.22 -25.33
N HIS A 89 -8.13 -6.15 -25.60
CA HIS A 89 -8.90 -6.02 -26.84
C HIS A 89 -8.01 -5.87 -28.08
N ALA A 90 -6.92 -5.09 -27.97
CA ALA A 90 -5.99 -4.81 -29.06
C ALA A 90 -4.86 -5.86 -29.20
N THR A 91 -5.10 -7.12 -28.80
CA THR A 91 -4.07 -8.17 -28.77
C THR A 91 -3.35 -8.36 -30.11
N ASN A 92 -4.12 -8.50 -31.21
CA ASN A 92 -3.54 -8.74 -32.53
C ASN A 92 -2.71 -7.55 -33.04
N ASP A 93 -3.20 -6.34 -32.82
CA ASP A 93 -2.50 -5.11 -33.21
C ASP A 93 -1.21 -4.94 -32.40
N ALA A 94 -1.28 -5.16 -31.08
CA ALA A 94 -0.13 -5.07 -30.19
C ALA A 94 0.97 -6.07 -30.58
N ILE A 95 0.62 -7.34 -30.83
CA ILE A 95 1.57 -8.37 -31.26
C ILE A 95 2.19 -8.02 -32.61
N THR A 96 1.39 -7.50 -33.55
CA THR A 96 1.86 -7.09 -34.89
C THR A 96 2.84 -5.90 -34.83
N ILE A 97 2.64 -4.98 -33.89
CA ILE A 97 3.57 -3.88 -33.66
C ILE A 97 4.86 -4.39 -33.01
N LEU A 98 4.75 -5.25 -32.00
CA LEU A 98 5.90 -5.81 -31.29
C LEU A 98 6.78 -6.68 -32.19
N SER A 99 6.21 -7.41 -33.15
CA SER A 99 6.97 -8.25 -34.08
C SER A 99 7.85 -7.47 -35.06
N LYS A 100 7.65 -6.16 -35.19
CA LYS A 100 8.50 -5.26 -35.99
C LYS A 100 9.73 -4.78 -35.24
N LEU A 101 9.83 -5.04 -33.93
CA LEU A 101 10.98 -4.64 -33.14
C LEU A 101 12.18 -5.56 -33.42
N PRO A 102 13.42 -5.05 -33.31
CA PRO A 102 14.63 -5.84 -33.50
C PRO A 102 14.88 -6.86 -32.37
N ILE A 103 14.03 -6.87 -31.33
CA ILE A 103 14.08 -7.76 -30.18
C ILE A 103 12.90 -8.74 -30.30
N ASP A 104 13.15 -10.05 -30.16
CA ASP A 104 12.08 -11.06 -30.15
C ASP A 104 11.21 -10.94 -28.90
N LEU A 105 10.19 -10.08 -29.00
CA LEU A 105 9.10 -9.94 -28.02
C LEU A 105 7.83 -10.64 -28.51
N SER A 106 7.94 -11.46 -29.56
CA SER A 106 6.78 -12.16 -30.12
C SER A 106 6.25 -13.18 -29.11
N THR A 107 4.93 -13.18 -28.93
CA THR A 107 4.24 -14.11 -28.02
C THR A 107 2.99 -14.63 -28.71
N SER A 108 2.50 -15.79 -28.28
CA SER A 108 1.20 -16.25 -28.74
C SER A 108 0.08 -15.32 -28.23
N PRO A 109 -1.00 -15.12 -29.00
CA PRO A 109 -2.16 -14.33 -28.58
C PRO A 109 -2.71 -14.77 -27.22
N ALA A 110 -2.89 -16.08 -27.01
CA ALA A 110 -3.37 -16.62 -25.74
C ALA A 110 -2.48 -16.26 -24.54
N MET A 111 -1.15 -16.22 -24.73
CA MET A 111 -0.22 -15.83 -23.67
C MET A 111 -0.27 -14.32 -23.41
N TRP A 112 -0.42 -13.50 -24.46
CA TRP A 112 -0.63 -12.06 -24.30
C TRP A 112 -1.91 -11.76 -23.52
N GLU A 113 -3.02 -12.41 -23.89
CA GLU A 113 -4.30 -12.28 -23.20
C GLU A 113 -4.17 -12.67 -21.72
N LEU A 114 -3.46 -13.75 -21.42
CA LEU A 114 -3.21 -14.19 -20.04
C LEU A 114 -2.43 -13.13 -19.23
N LYS A 115 -1.42 -12.51 -19.82
CA LYS A 115 -0.67 -11.39 -19.22
C LYS A 115 -1.60 -10.20 -18.94
N CYS A 116 -2.43 -9.82 -19.91
CA CYS A 116 -3.40 -8.75 -19.73
C CYS A 116 -4.41 -9.06 -18.62
N VAL A 117 -4.94 -10.28 -18.56
CA VAL A 117 -5.87 -10.72 -17.50
C VAL A 117 -5.22 -10.64 -16.12
N GLY A 118 -3.96 -11.06 -15.96
CA GLY A 118 -3.28 -10.93 -14.67
C GLY A 118 -3.08 -9.47 -14.26
N LEU A 119 -2.75 -8.58 -15.20
CA LEU A 119 -2.68 -7.14 -14.94
C LEU A 119 -4.05 -6.57 -14.53
N VAL A 120 -5.12 -6.98 -15.22
CA VAL A 120 -6.51 -6.63 -14.87
C VAL A 120 -6.83 -7.04 -13.44
N LEU A 121 -6.51 -8.27 -13.04
CA LEU A 121 -6.75 -8.77 -11.68
C LEU A 121 -6.01 -7.94 -10.62
N ILE A 122 -4.76 -7.55 -10.90
CA ILE A 122 -3.98 -6.68 -10.01
C ILE A 122 -4.63 -5.29 -9.88
N CYS A 123 -5.06 -4.69 -11.00
CA CYS A 123 -5.73 -3.39 -10.99
C CYS A 123 -7.07 -3.44 -10.23
N VAL A 124 -7.87 -4.49 -10.43
CA VAL A 124 -9.12 -4.71 -9.69
C VAL A 124 -8.85 -4.87 -8.19
N TYR A 125 -7.84 -5.67 -7.81
CA TYR A 125 -7.43 -5.79 -6.41
C TYR A 125 -7.03 -4.43 -5.82
N ALA A 126 -6.22 -3.65 -6.53
CA ALA A 126 -5.78 -2.32 -6.11
C ALA A 126 -6.99 -1.39 -5.88
N PHE A 127 -7.93 -1.36 -6.84
CA PHE A 127 -9.17 -0.60 -6.75
C PHE A 127 -9.95 -0.94 -5.47
N PHE A 128 -10.21 -2.22 -5.21
CA PHE A 128 -10.94 -2.61 -4.01
C PHE A 128 -10.20 -2.25 -2.71
N LYS A 129 -8.86 -2.32 -2.68
CA LYS A 129 -8.10 -1.88 -1.51
C LYS A 129 -8.19 -0.37 -1.28
N PHE A 130 -8.08 0.45 -2.33
CA PHE A 130 -8.23 1.90 -2.21
C PHE A 130 -9.67 2.31 -1.91
N ALA A 131 -10.67 1.71 -2.56
CA ALA A 131 -12.08 1.98 -2.28
C ALA A 131 -12.46 1.65 -0.82
N TRP A 132 -11.92 0.54 -0.30
CA TRP A 132 -12.11 0.19 1.11
C TRP A 132 -11.40 1.17 2.04
N ALA A 133 -10.14 1.53 1.74
CA ALA A 133 -9.42 2.54 2.51
C ALA A 133 -10.16 3.88 2.53
N TYR A 134 -10.70 4.32 1.39
CA TYR A 134 -11.50 5.55 1.26
C TYR A 134 -12.70 5.51 2.20
N ARG A 135 -13.49 4.44 2.15
CA ARG A 135 -14.62 4.24 3.06
C ARG A 135 -14.21 4.30 4.53
N LEU A 136 -13.10 3.66 4.90
CA LEU A 136 -12.61 3.71 6.28
C LEU A 136 -12.13 5.10 6.68
N PHE A 137 -11.47 5.87 5.82
CA PHE A 137 -11.12 7.26 6.10
C PHE A 137 -12.37 8.14 6.27
N ASN A 138 -13.43 7.93 5.49
CA ASN A 138 -14.71 8.62 5.69
C ASN A 138 -15.31 8.30 7.06
N TYR A 139 -15.25 7.04 7.50
CA TYR A 139 -15.71 6.66 8.84
C TYR A 139 -14.84 7.28 9.95
N VAL A 140 -13.53 7.39 9.76
CA VAL A 140 -12.65 8.11 10.69
C VAL A 140 -13.02 9.58 10.76
N ALA A 141 -13.32 10.23 9.62
CA ALA A 141 -13.78 11.62 9.59
C ALA A 141 -15.10 11.82 10.35
N ILE A 142 -16.05 10.87 10.23
CA ILE A 142 -17.28 10.88 11.03
C ILE A 142 -16.96 10.75 12.52
N LEU A 143 -16.04 9.86 12.90
CA LEU A 143 -15.61 9.72 14.30
C LEU A 143 -14.87 10.95 14.83
N PHE A 144 -14.14 11.67 13.98
CA PHE A 144 -13.53 12.96 14.33
C PHE A 144 -14.61 14.01 14.61
N GLY A 145 -15.63 14.09 13.74
CA GLY A 145 -16.77 14.98 13.94
C GLY A 145 -17.60 14.64 15.18
N GLY A 146 -17.69 13.36 15.54
CA GLY A 146 -18.36 12.87 16.73
C GLY A 146 -17.46 12.74 17.98
N MET A 147 -16.25 13.32 17.96
CA MET A 147 -15.34 13.25 19.09
C MET A 147 -15.94 13.98 20.31
N PRO A 148 -15.90 13.39 21.53
CA PRO A 148 -16.45 14.03 22.73
C PRO A 148 -15.86 15.41 23.00
N PRO A 149 -16.57 16.31 23.70
CA PRO A 149 -16.00 17.61 24.09
C PRO A 149 -14.71 17.44 24.91
N ALA A 150 -13.77 18.39 24.77
CA ALA A 150 -12.50 18.36 25.50
C ALA A 150 -12.70 18.32 27.03
N SER A 151 -13.76 18.94 27.55
CA SER A 151 -14.16 18.87 28.97
C SER A 151 -14.47 17.45 29.46
N GLN A 152 -14.72 16.50 28.55
CA GLN A 152 -15.01 15.09 28.86
C GLN A 152 -13.84 14.15 28.51
N ALA A 153 -12.65 14.68 28.19
CA ALA A 153 -11.51 13.89 27.72
C ALA A 153 -11.08 12.79 28.71
N GLY A 154 -11.21 13.03 30.02
CA GLY A 154 -10.87 12.06 31.07
C GLY A 154 -11.90 10.95 31.29
N THR A 155 -13.01 10.93 30.56
CA THR A 155 -14.06 9.92 30.77
C THR A 155 -13.70 8.58 30.11
N PRO A 156 -14.13 7.43 30.68
CA PRO A 156 -13.93 6.12 30.04
C PRO A 156 -14.56 6.04 28.64
N ALA A 157 -15.65 6.77 28.40
CA ALA A 157 -16.30 6.84 27.09
C ALA A 157 -15.43 7.54 26.04
N ALA A 158 -14.72 8.61 26.42
CA ALA A 158 -13.80 9.32 25.54
C ALA A 158 -12.59 8.46 25.16
N GLU A 159 -11.99 7.76 26.13
CA GLU A 159 -10.88 6.84 25.84
C GLU A 159 -11.33 5.70 24.91
N ALA A 160 -12.52 5.13 25.14
CA ALA A 160 -13.07 4.11 24.25
C ALA A 160 -13.28 4.63 22.82
N HIS A 161 -13.68 5.90 22.65
CA HIS A 161 -13.83 6.54 21.34
C HIS A 161 -12.47 6.77 20.66
N VAL A 162 -11.45 7.20 21.39
CA VAL A 162 -10.07 7.34 20.90
C VAL A 162 -9.52 6.00 20.40
N ILE A 163 -9.65 4.93 21.20
CA ILE A 163 -9.14 3.60 20.82
C ILE A 163 -9.87 3.10 19.56
N ARG A 164 -11.19 3.24 19.50
CA ARG A 164 -12.00 2.85 18.34
C ARG A 164 -11.55 3.60 17.07
N THR A 165 -11.40 4.91 17.19
CA THR A 165 -11.03 5.79 16.08
C THR A 165 -9.62 5.46 15.59
N SER A 166 -8.66 5.27 16.52
CA SER A 166 -7.27 4.90 16.20
C SER A 166 -7.19 3.56 15.47
N ARG A 167 -7.91 2.53 15.94
CA ARG A 167 -7.96 1.21 15.27
C ARG A 167 -8.55 1.28 13.87
N LEU A 168 -9.60 2.08 13.67
CA LEU A 168 -10.20 2.28 12.36
C LEU A 168 -9.27 3.02 11.41
N PHE A 169 -8.58 4.04 11.92
CA PHE A 169 -7.58 4.81 11.16
C PHE A 169 -6.39 3.94 10.77
N GLU A 170 -5.92 3.10 11.68
CA GLU A 170 -4.89 2.10 11.41
C GLU A 170 -5.33 1.17 10.26
N SER A 171 -6.57 0.69 10.31
CA SER A 171 -7.15 -0.16 9.27
C SER A 171 -7.22 0.54 7.91
N ALA A 172 -7.65 1.80 7.89
CA ALA A 172 -7.68 2.61 6.67
C ALA A 172 -6.28 2.72 6.06
N GLY A 173 -5.27 3.06 6.87
CA GLY A 173 -3.86 3.11 6.45
C GLY A 173 -3.33 1.77 5.94
N ARG A 174 -3.66 0.66 6.60
CA ARG A 174 -3.27 -0.69 6.13
C ARG A 174 -3.84 -1.00 4.75
N HIS A 175 -5.13 -0.73 4.52
CA HIS A 175 -5.75 -0.96 3.21
C HIS A 175 -5.15 -0.06 2.12
N PHE A 176 -4.86 1.19 2.43
CA PHE A 176 -4.17 2.11 1.52
C PHE A 176 -2.79 1.56 1.13
N ASN A 177 -1.98 1.12 2.10
CA ASN A 177 -0.66 0.54 1.85
C ASN A 177 -0.73 -0.76 1.03
N ARG A 178 -1.77 -1.59 1.22
CA ARG A 178 -2.01 -2.79 0.39
C ARG A 178 -2.28 -2.42 -1.08
N GLY A 179 -3.06 -1.37 -1.32
CA GLY A 179 -3.29 -0.84 -2.67
C GLY A 179 -2.02 -0.29 -3.30
N GLN A 180 -1.24 0.49 -2.55
CA GLN A 180 0.05 1.02 -3.06
C GLN A 180 1.02 -0.09 -3.41
N ARG A 181 1.10 -1.13 -2.57
CA ARG A 181 1.89 -2.32 -2.85
C ARG A 181 1.45 -3.01 -4.14
N ALA A 182 0.14 -3.14 -4.37
CA ALA A 182 -0.38 -3.71 -5.61
C ALA A 182 0.11 -2.94 -6.85
N PHE A 183 0.19 -1.61 -6.80
CA PHE A 183 0.77 -0.85 -7.91
C PHE A 183 2.26 -1.10 -8.12
N PHE A 184 3.06 -1.21 -7.06
CA PHE A 184 4.48 -1.56 -7.24
C PHE A 184 4.65 -2.96 -7.85
N PHE A 185 3.84 -3.92 -7.42
CA PHE A 185 3.83 -5.26 -8.03
C PHE A 185 3.27 -5.24 -9.46
N ALA A 186 2.29 -4.39 -9.78
CA ALA A 186 1.80 -4.21 -11.15
C ALA A 186 2.93 -3.71 -12.07
N LEU A 187 3.76 -2.76 -11.60
CA LEU A 187 4.94 -2.29 -12.34
C LEU A 187 5.96 -3.41 -12.53
N GLY A 188 6.19 -4.23 -11.49
CA GLY A 188 7.02 -5.43 -11.61
C GLY A 188 6.47 -6.42 -12.65
N TYR A 189 5.16 -6.63 -12.62
CA TYR A 189 4.43 -7.52 -13.52
C TYR A 189 4.55 -7.13 -14.99
N LEU A 190 4.66 -5.83 -15.31
CA LEU A 190 4.90 -5.36 -16.68
C LEU A 190 6.19 -5.95 -17.29
N GLY A 191 7.17 -6.33 -16.47
CA GLY A 191 8.36 -7.05 -16.92
C GLY A 191 8.04 -8.35 -17.68
N TRP A 192 6.92 -9.01 -17.34
CA TRP A 192 6.50 -10.23 -18.01
C TRP A 192 6.10 -10.03 -19.47
N PHE A 193 5.64 -8.82 -19.84
CA PHE A 193 5.35 -8.49 -21.24
C PHE A 193 6.61 -8.50 -22.10
N VAL A 194 7.79 -8.27 -21.50
CA VAL A 194 9.08 -8.36 -22.18
C VAL A 194 9.58 -9.81 -22.19
N SER A 195 9.77 -10.41 -21.02
CA SER A 195 10.11 -11.83 -20.90
C SER A 195 9.90 -12.36 -19.47
N PRO A 196 9.82 -13.69 -19.27
CA PRO A 196 9.79 -14.29 -17.93
C PRO A 196 11.00 -13.92 -17.07
N TRP A 197 12.18 -13.78 -17.68
CA TRP A 197 13.41 -13.39 -16.98
C TRP A 197 13.34 -11.94 -16.49
N VAL A 198 12.77 -11.05 -17.29
CA VAL A 198 12.56 -9.66 -16.89
C VAL A 198 11.55 -9.62 -15.73
N LEU A 199 10.51 -10.46 -15.72
CA LEU A 199 9.60 -10.58 -14.59
C LEU A 199 10.32 -10.97 -13.29
N PHE A 200 11.25 -11.93 -13.32
CA PHE A 200 12.04 -12.28 -12.13
C PHE A 200 12.81 -11.06 -11.58
N VAL A 201 13.54 -10.38 -12.46
CA VAL A 201 14.38 -9.23 -12.11
C VAL A 201 13.53 -8.08 -11.57
N THR A 202 12.45 -7.73 -12.26
CA THR A 202 11.58 -6.62 -11.86
C THR A 202 10.82 -6.93 -10.56
N THR A 203 10.40 -8.17 -10.35
CA THR A 203 9.79 -8.63 -9.09
C THR A 203 10.78 -8.51 -7.94
N ALA A 204 11.99 -9.06 -8.09
CA ALA A 204 13.02 -8.97 -7.07
C ALA A 204 13.39 -7.51 -6.76
N ALA A 205 13.52 -6.66 -7.79
CA ALA A 205 13.77 -5.24 -7.61
C ALA A 205 12.63 -4.54 -6.84
N VAL A 206 11.37 -4.84 -7.16
CA VAL A 206 10.20 -4.31 -6.41
C VAL A 206 10.24 -4.75 -4.95
N VAL A 207 10.51 -6.02 -4.67
CA VAL A 207 10.63 -6.54 -3.30
C VAL A 207 11.75 -5.82 -2.55
N VAL A 208 12.96 -5.72 -3.13
CA VAL A 208 14.09 -5.02 -2.49
C VAL A 208 13.77 -3.55 -2.24
N VAL A 209 13.21 -2.84 -3.21
CA VAL A 209 12.89 -1.41 -3.07
C VAL A 209 11.82 -1.19 -2.01
N THR A 210 10.75 -1.97 -2.03
CA THR A 210 9.66 -1.83 -1.07
C THR A 210 10.10 -2.22 0.34
N TRP A 211 10.91 -3.28 0.47
CA TRP A 211 11.51 -3.68 1.75
C TRP A 211 12.43 -2.60 2.32
N ARG A 212 13.37 -2.08 1.52
CA ARG A 212 14.25 -0.97 1.93
C ARG A 212 13.45 0.26 2.36
N ARG A 213 12.36 0.58 1.67
CA ARG A 213 11.50 1.70 2.06
C ARG A 213 10.86 1.50 3.44
N GLN A 214 10.44 0.28 3.75
CA GLN A 214 9.77 -0.05 5.01
C GLN A 214 10.72 -0.16 6.21
N PHE A 215 12.00 -0.51 6.00
CA PHE A 215 12.92 -0.91 7.08
C PHE A 215 14.32 -0.28 7.05
N ALA A 216 14.72 0.34 5.94
CA ALA A 216 16.07 0.87 5.75
C ALA A 216 16.03 2.18 4.94
N SER A 217 15.10 3.07 5.29
CA SER A 217 14.95 4.39 4.70
C SER A 217 15.19 5.49 5.73
N SER A 218 15.60 6.67 5.27
CA SER A 218 15.73 7.85 6.13
C SER A 218 14.41 8.18 6.85
N ALA A 219 13.27 7.98 6.18
CA ALA A 219 11.94 8.13 6.77
C ALA A 219 11.67 7.11 7.89
N TRP A 220 12.04 5.84 7.70
CA TRP A 220 11.94 4.83 8.76
C TRP A 220 12.80 5.20 9.98
N ALA A 221 14.05 5.61 9.74
CA ALA A 221 14.97 6.04 10.80
C ALA A 221 14.45 7.27 11.55
N ALA A 222 13.92 8.28 10.84
CA ALA A 222 13.35 9.48 11.44
C ALA A 222 12.09 9.21 12.29
N MET A 223 11.40 8.11 12.01
CA MET A 223 10.21 7.66 12.75
C MET A 223 10.54 6.63 13.82
N ALA A 224 11.83 6.40 14.11
CA ALA A 224 12.23 5.55 15.22
C ALA A 224 11.55 6.04 16.49
N PRO A 225 11.03 5.13 17.34
CA PRO A 225 10.53 5.53 18.65
C PRO A 225 11.62 6.36 19.30
N GLU A 226 11.30 7.59 19.71
CA GLU A 226 12.18 8.36 20.57
C GLU A 226 12.50 7.44 21.74
N TRP A 227 13.75 6.96 21.78
CA TRP A 227 14.26 6.39 23.01
C TRP A 227 14.01 7.48 24.05
N VAL A 228 13.33 7.13 25.14
CA VAL A 228 13.30 7.93 26.35
C VAL A 228 14.76 8.04 26.79
N ALA A 229 15.48 9.00 26.21
CA ALA A 229 16.85 9.35 26.56
C ALA A 229 16.89 10.17 27.86
N ASP A 230 15.74 10.37 28.51
CA ASP A 230 15.61 11.08 29.78
C ASP A 230 15.75 10.16 31.01
N GLY A 231 16.13 8.88 30.83
CA GLY A 231 16.28 7.94 31.95
C GLY A 231 17.70 7.80 32.53
N GLU A 232 18.74 8.04 31.73
CA GLU A 232 20.14 7.76 32.14
C GLU A 232 21.01 9.00 32.31
N GLU A 233 20.70 10.14 31.65
CA GLU A 233 21.50 11.36 31.85
C GLU A 233 21.22 12.06 33.19
N MET A 234 20.07 11.83 33.83
CA MET A 234 19.79 12.39 35.16
C MET A 234 20.55 11.68 36.30
N LYS A 235 21.16 10.51 36.06
CA LYS A 235 21.91 9.75 37.08
C LYS A 235 23.43 9.91 37.02
N ARG A 236 23.97 10.65 36.05
CA ARG A 236 25.43 10.93 35.94
C ARG A 236 25.82 12.36 36.28
N GLY A 237 24.88 13.16 36.79
CA GLY A 237 25.07 14.56 37.16
C GLY A 237 24.88 14.88 38.65
N GLN A 238 24.92 13.89 39.54
CA GLN A 238 24.99 14.09 40.99
C GLN A 238 26.19 13.35 41.58
#